data_AF-A0A2M9Y0K0-F1
#
_entry.id   AF-A0A2M9Y0K0-F1
#
_cell.length_a   1.000
_cell.length_b   1.000
_cell.length_c   1.000
_cell.angle_alpha   90.00
_cell.angle_beta   90.00
_cell.angle_gamma   90.00
#
_symmetry.space_group_name_H-M   'P 1'
#
loop_
_entity.id
_entity.type
_entity.pdbx_description
1 polymer ?
#
loop_
_entity_poly.entity_id
_entity_poly.type
_entity_poly.pdbx_seq_one_letter_code
_entity_poly.pdbx_strand_id
1 'polypeptide(L)'
;MEYIESLLDEYYELSLKLATLGGPAQDSDLYDEILSIEEEICWESSLPASAKNRQLFQFFDPKESKETNIKNAVQSLERTRTKYFYKPEKTFFQYLETESEKRDIKNIRVPTTNGTFYEFLYPV
;
A
#
# COMPACT_ATOMS: atom_id res chain seq x y z
N MET A 1 -14.50 8.33 -22.32
CA MET A 1 -13.88 8.40 -20.99
C MET A 1 -13.45 6.98 -20.67
N GLU A 2 -12.19 6.78 -20.35
CA GLU A 2 -11.71 5.46 -19.93
C GLU A 2 -12.32 5.13 -18.57
N TYR A 3 -12.61 3.85 -18.28
CA TYR A 3 -13.32 3.44 -17.06
C TYR A 3 -12.66 4.00 -15.79
N ILE A 4 -11.33 3.97 -15.76
CA ILE A 4 -10.53 4.46 -14.63
C ILE A 4 -10.63 5.97 -14.42
N GLU A 5 -10.79 6.76 -15.50
CA GLU A 5 -10.99 8.21 -15.39
C GLU A 5 -12.34 8.51 -14.75
N SER A 6 -13.37 7.71 -15.05
CA SER A 6 -14.69 7.84 -14.42
C SER A 6 -14.64 7.51 -12.93
N LEU A 7 -13.94 6.45 -12.53
CA LEU A 7 -13.74 6.11 -11.11
C LEU A 7 -12.97 7.21 -10.36
N LEU A 8 -11.94 7.77 -10.96
CA LEU A 8 -11.18 8.88 -10.37
C LEU A 8 -12.00 10.17 -10.24
N ASP A 9 -12.91 10.40 -11.19
CA ASP A 9 -13.84 11.53 -11.15
C ASP A 9 -14.84 11.40 -9.99
N GLU A 10 -15.47 10.23 -9.86
CA GLU A 10 -16.39 9.91 -8.78
C GLU A 10 -15.69 9.96 -7.40
N TYR A 11 -14.52 9.35 -7.30
CA TYR A 11 -13.66 9.42 -6.11
C TYR A 11 -13.40 10.87 -5.67
N TYR A 12 -13.08 11.75 -6.63
CA TYR A 12 -12.78 13.15 -6.35
C TYR A 12 -14.01 13.88 -5.78
N GLU A 13 -15.17 13.68 -6.37
CA GLU A 13 -16.42 14.33 -5.93
C GLU A 13 -16.85 13.86 -4.53
N LEU A 14 -16.78 12.55 -4.27
CA LEU A 14 -17.10 11.99 -2.96
C LEU A 14 -16.08 12.42 -1.89
N SER A 15 -14.80 12.49 -2.24
CA SER A 15 -13.74 12.96 -1.33
C SER A 15 -13.96 14.41 -0.93
N LEU A 16 -14.35 15.28 -1.87
CA LEU A 16 -14.71 16.66 -1.56
C LEU A 16 -15.96 16.74 -0.67
N LYS A 17 -16.98 15.93 -0.97
CA LYS A 17 -18.20 15.84 -0.16
C LYS A 17 -17.86 15.44 1.28
N LEU A 18 -17.07 14.39 1.48
CA LEU A 18 -16.65 13.93 2.80
C LEU A 18 -15.83 15.01 3.55
N ALA A 19 -14.93 15.70 2.84
CA ALA A 19 -14.17 16.81 3.41
C ALA A 19 -15.08 17.95 3.89
N THR A 20 -16.12 18.30 3.13
CA THR A 20 -17.10 19.33 3.54
C THR A 20 -17.97 18.92 4.73
N LEU A 21 -18.22 17.62 4.90
CA LEU A 21 -18.97 17.07 6.03
C LEU A 21 -18.16 16.97 7.33
N GLY A 22 -16.85 17.25 7.29
CA GLY A 22 -15.97 17.19 8.46
C GLY A 22 -15.20 15.88 8.60
N GLY A 23 -15.16 15.06 7.55
CA GLY A 23 -14.31 13.87 7.44
C GLY A 23 -14.97 12.55 7.83
N PRO A 24 -14.18 11.45 7.87
CA PRO A 24 -14.68 10.08 8.02
C PRO A 24 -15.54 9.81 9.26
N ALA A 25 -15.34 10.58 10.33
CA ALA A 25 -16.08 10.39 11.58
C ALA A 25 -17.52 10.93 11.53
N GLN A 26 -17.84 11.76 10.53
CA GLN A 26 -19.15 12.41 10.41
C GLN A 26 -20.09 11.67 9.44
N ASP A 27 -19.52 10.95 8.48
CA ASP A 27 -20.27 10.14 7.52
C ASP A 27 -19.47 8.87 7.20
N SER A 28 -19.70 7.83 7.99
CA SER A 28 -19.00 6.53 7.84
C SER A 28 -19.39 5.82 6.56
N ASP A 29 -20.66 5.94 6.15
CA ASP A 29 -21.18 5.24 4.97
C ASP A 29 -20.55 5.81 3.70
N LEU A 30 -20.44 7.15 3.62
CA LEU A 30 -19.71 7.82 2.55
C LEU A 30 -18.21 7.47 2.55
N TYR A 31 -17.62 7.30 3.73
CA TYR A 31 -16.21 6.88 3.82
C TYR A 31 -16.01 5.45 3.30
N ASP A 32 -16.91 4.52 3.63
CA ASP A 32 -16.88 3.14 3.14
C ASP A 32 -17.11 3.06 1.61
N GLU A 33 -17.97 3.92 1.07
CA GLU A 33 -18.17 4.09 -0.38
C GLU A 33 -16.87 4.55 -1.06
N ILE A 34 -16.20 5.57 -0.51
CA ILE A 34 -14.92 6.04 -1.02
C ILE A 34 -13.88 4.91 -0.99
N LEU A 35 -13.76 4.18 0.13
CA LEU A 35 -12.82 3.05 0.24
C LEU A 35 -13.08 1.97 -0.81
N SER A 36 -14.35 1.71 -1.14
CA SER A 36 -14.73 0.74 -2.17
C SER A 36 -14.25 1.18 -3.55
N ILE A 37 -14.37 2.47 -3.87
CA ILE A 37 -13.86 3.05 -5.13
C ILE A 37 -12.32 3.02 -5.16
N GLU A 38 -11.65 3.30 -4.03
CA GLU A 38 -10.18 3.20 -3.96
C GLU A 38 -9.68 1.78 -4.28
N GLU A 39 -10.42 0.76 -3.81
CA GLU A 39 -10.12 -0.65 -4.10
C GLU A 39 -10.32 -0.97 -5.58
N GLU A 40 -11.41 -0.47 -6.18
CA GLU A 40 -11.71 -0.67 -7.59
C GLU A 40 -10.67 0.00 -8.52
N ILE A 41 -10.27 1.24 -8.22
CA ILE A 41 -9.20 1.94 -8.96
C ILE A 41 -7.89 1.12 -8.94
N CYS A 42 -7.52 0.58 -7.78
CA CYS A 42 -6.34 -0.26 -7.65
C CYS A 42 -6.48 -1.54 -8.49
N TRP A 43 -7.64 -2.19 -8.43
CA TRP A 43 -7.90 -3.43 -9.15
C TRP A 43 -7.80 -3.24 -10.68
N GLU A 44 -8.45 -2.20 -11.21
CA GLU A 44 -8.37 -1.83 -12.63
C GLU A 44 -6.94 -1.49 -13.06
N SER A 45 -6.16 -0.89 -12.16
CA SER A 45 -4.74 -0.60 -12.40
C SER A 45 -3.83 -1.84 -12.29
N SER A 46 -4.37 -3.03 -12.01
CA SER A 46 -3.61 -4.24 -11.71
C SER A 46 -2.64 -4.07 -10.53
N LEU A 47 -3.02 -3.27 -9.55
CA LEU A 47 -2.24 -2.96 -8.35
C LEU A 47 -2.96 -3.52 -7.11
N PRO A 48 -2.22 -4.02 -6.10
CA PRO A 48 -2.84 -4.37 -4.82
C PRO A 48 -3.36 -3.10 -4.15
N ALA A 49 -4.54 -3.18 -3.53
CA ALA A 49 -5.17 -2.06 -2.81
C ALA A 49 -4.49 -1.75 -1.45
N SER A 50 -3.16 -1.67 -1.45
CA SER A 50 -2.35 -1.27 -0.31
C SER A 50 -2.44 0.24 -0.07
N ALA A 51 -2.19 0.69 1.17
CA ALA A 51 -2.13 2.10 1.50
C ALA A 51 -1.17 2.89 0.57
N LYS A 52 -0.03 2.29 0.21
CA LYS A 52 0.96 2.89 -0.69
C LYS A 52 0.42 3.15 -2.10
N ASN A 53 -0.41 2.25 -2.63
CA ASN A 53 -0.98 2.40 -3.97
C ASN A 53 -2.19 3.34 -3.97
N ARG A 54 -2.99 3.34 -2.89
CA ARG A 54 -4.09 4.31 -2.71
C ARG A 54 -3.58 5.76 -2.68
N GLN A 55 -2.40 5.98 -2.10
CA GLN A 55 -1.73 7.28 -2.08
C GLN A 55 -1.38 7.85 -3.47
N LEU A 56 -1.39 7.04 -4.54
CA LEU A 56 -1.10 7.50 -5.89
C LEU A 56 -2.16 8.47 -6.43
N PHE A 57 -3.36 8.46 -5.84
CA PHE A 57 -4.49 9.28 -6.27
C PHE A 57 -5.22 9.99 -5.11
N GLN A 58 -4.91 9.68 -3.84
CA GLN A 58 -5.46 10.37 -2.66
C GLN A 58 -4.99 11.83 -2.49
N PHE A 59 -3.78 12.17 -2.95
CA PHE A 59 -3.19 13.49 -2.70
C PHE A 59 -3.34 14.42 -3.90
N PHE A 60 -4.57 14.84 -4.17
CA PHE A 60 -4.84 15.87 -5.17
C PHE A 60 -4.49 17.27 -4.64
N ASP A 61 -3.91 18.12 -5.49
CA ASP A 61 -3.62 19.52 -5.13
C ASP A 61 -4.92 20.33 -5.30
N PRO A 62 -5.46 20.94 -4.22
CA PRO A 62 -6.67 21.76 -4.30
C PRO A 62 -6.50 23.04 -5.13
N LYS A 63 -5.26 23.40 -5.51
CA LYS A 63 -4.97 24.53 -6.40
C LYS A 63 -5.03 24.13 -7.89
N GLU A 64 -4.99 22.84 -8.19
CA GLU A 64 -5.07 22.32 -9.56
C GLU A 64 -6.51 22.00 -9.95
N SER A 65 -6.79 21.98 -11.25
CA SER A 65 -8.11 21.56 -11.74
C SER A 65 -8.33 20.07 -11.52
N LYS A 66 -9.61 19.67 -11.37
CA LYS A 66 -10.03 18.26 -11.31
C LYS A 66 -9.40 17.42 -12.41
N GLU A 67 -9.46 17.90 -13.66
CA GLU A 67 -8.88 17.25 -14.84
C GLU A 67 -7.36 17.05 -14.73
N THR A 68 -6.65 18.03 -14.16
CA THR A 68 -5.18 17.93 -13.97
C THR A 68 -4.85 16.89 -12.91
N ASN A 69 -5.57 16.89 -11.79
CA ASN A 69 -5.42 15.90 -10.73
C ASN A 69 -5.71 14.47 -11.23
N ILE A 70 -6.80 14.28 -12.01
CA ILE A 70 -7.14 12.98 -12.61
C ILE A 70 -6.01 12.52 -13.55
N LYS A 71 -5.53 13.40 -14.43
CA LYS A 71 -4.44 13.07 -15.36
C LYS A 71 -3.16 12.68 -14.61
N ASN A 72 -2.82 13.38 -13.53
CA ASN A 72 -1.65 13.08 -12.71
C ASN A 72 -1.80 11.72 -11.98
N ALA A 73 -3.00 11.41 -11.49
CA ALA A 73 -3.33 10.13 -10.88
C ALA A 73 -3.17 8.97 -11.90
N VAL A 74 -3.75 9.10 -13.09
CA VAL A 74 -3.62 8.11 -14.17
C VAL A 74 -2.15 7.85 -14.50
N GLN A 75 -1.35 8.90 -14.71
CA GLN A 75 0.08 8.73 -14.98
C GLN A 75 0.83 8.03 -13.84
N SER A 76 0.47 8.31 -12.59
CA SER A 76 1.08 7.70 -11.41
C SER A 76 0.71 6.21 -11.30
N LEU A 77 -0.54 5.86 -11.60
CA LEU A 77 -1.03 4.48 -11.66
C LEU A 77 -0.33 3.70 -12.78
N GLU A 78 -0.21 4.24 -13.99
CA GLU A 78 0.47 3.59 -15.12
C GLU A 78 1.95 3.33 -14.85
N ARG A 79 2.66 4.33 -14.31
CA ARG A 79 4.08 4.18 -13.93
C ARG A 79 4.25 3.11 -12.88
N THR A 80 3.37 3.08 -11.89
CA THR A 80 3.43 2.10 -10.80
C THR A 80 3.06 0.71 -11.28
N ARG A 81 2.03 0.57 -12.12
CA ARG A 81 1.66 -0.68 -12.80
C ARG A 81 2.84 -1.26 -13.56
N THR A 82 3.51 -0.44 -14.38
CA THR A 82 4.68 -0.86 -15.14
C THR A 82 5.79 -1.37 -14.22
N LYS A 83 6.10 -0.61 -13.16
CA LYS A 83 7.10 -1.00 -12.16
C LYS A 83 6.74 -2.30 -11.45
N TYR A 84 5.48 -2.46 -11.08
CA TYR A 84 4.96 -3.64 -10.40
C TYR A 84 4.99 -4.88 -11.30
N PHE A 85 4.71 -4.72 -12.60
CA PHE A 85 4.80 -5.81 -13.57
C PHE A 85 6.23 -6.35 -13.70
N TYR A 86 7.23 -5.48 -13.77
CA TYR A 86 8.64 -5.91 -13.92
C TYR A 86 9.32 -6.30 -12.60
N LYS A 87 8.85 -5.77 -11.47
CA LYS A 87 9.39 -6.06 -10.15
C LYS A 87 8.25 -6.05 -9.13
N PRO A 88 7.43 -7.11 -9.09
CA PRO A 88 6.37 -7.21 -8.11
C PRO A 88 6.98 -7.12 -6.71
N GLU A 89 6.30 -6.42 -5.80
CA GLU A 89 6.73 -6.37 -4.41
C GLU A 89 6.73 -7.78 -3.84
N LYS A 90 7.80 -8.14 -3.13
CA LYS A 90 7.91 -9.46 -2.50
C LYS A 90 6.71 -9.62 -1.56
N THR A 91 6.02 -10.74 -1.68
CA THR A 91 4.94 -11.06 -0.73
C THR A 91 5.53 -11.19 0.67
N PHE A 92 4.71 -11.02 1.71
CA PHE A 92 5.15 -11.17 3.10
C PHE A 92 5.85 -12.52 3.34
N PHE A 93 5.39 -13.59 2.70
CA PHE A 93 6.04 -14.90 2.73
C PHE A 93 7.45 -14.88 2.13
N GLN A 94 7.62 -14.29 0.95
CA GLN A 94 8.95 -14.14 0.34
C GLN A 94 9.87 -13.24 1.17
N TYR A 95 9.34 -12.25 1.86
CA TYR A 95 10.10 -11.44 2.82
C TYR A 95 10.59 -12.30 4.00
N LEU A 96 9.72 -13.11 4.59
CA LEU A 96 10.09 -14.04 5.68
C LEU A 96 11.13 -15.08 5.23
N GLU A 97 11.01 -15.62 4.02
CA GLU A 97 12.01 -16.53 3.43
C GLU A 97 13.35 -15.83 3.23
N THR A 98 13.35 -14.57 2.75
CA THR A 98 14.58 -13.79 2.55
C THR A 98 15.28 -13.43 3.88
N GLU A 99 14.51 -13.21 4.95
CA GLU A 99 15.05 -12.97 6.30
C GLU A 99 15.62 -14.25 6.93
N SER A 100 15.07 -15.42 6.59
CA SER A 100 15.59 -16.72 7.04
C SER A 100 16.96 -17.06 6.44
N GLU A 101 17.26 -16.59 5.23
CA GLU A 101 18.56 -16.78 4.57
C GLU A 101 19.65 -15.81 5.06
N LYS A 102 19.28 -14.68 5.67
CA LYS A 102 20.23 -13.65 6.15
C LYS A 102 20.63 -13.79 7.61
N ARG A 103 19.95 -14.62 8.39
CA ARG A 103 20.39 -14.95 9.74
C ARG A 103 21.39 -16.08 9.67
N ASP A 104 22.66 -15.74 9.45
CA ASP A 104 23.77 -16.59 9.88
C ASP A 104 23.63 -16.79 11.39
N ILE A 105 22.93 -17.85 11.79
CA ILE A 105 22.79 -18.27 13.18
C ILE A 105 24.19 -18.66 13.66
N LYS A 106 24.94 -17.71 14.23
CA LYS A 106 26.22 -18.04 14.87
C LYS A 106 25.90 -18.86 16.12
N ASN A 107 26.17 -20.15 16.05
CA ASN A 107 26.20 -21.04 17.20
C ASN A 107 27.27 -20.57 18.19
N ILE A 108 26.89 -19.78 19.18
CA ILE A 108 27.77 -19.45 20.30
C ILE A 108 27.59 -20.54 21.36
N ARG A 109 28.53 -21.48 21.42
CA ARG A 109 28.63 -22.43 22.53
C ARG A 109 29.31 -21.74 23.70
N VAL A 110 28.56 -21.47 24.77
CA VAL A 110 29.13 -20.96 26.02
C VAL A 110 29.47 -22.17 26.91
N PRO A 111 30.75 -22.42 27.24
CA PRO A 111 31.12 -23.53 28.09
C PRO A 111 30.73 -23.24 29.55
N THR A 112 30.05 -24.18 30.19
CA THR A 112 29.90 -24.19 31.65
C THR A 112 30.82 -25.24 32.26
N THR A 113 31.27 -25.00 33.50
CA THR A 113 32.32 -25.73 34.20
C THR A 113 32.00 -27.19 34.54
N ASN A 114 30.79 -27.69 34.25
CA ASN A 114 30.36 -29.05 34.55
C ASN A 114 29.93 -29.88 33.32
N GLY A 115 30.29 -29.46 32.10
CA GLY A 115 30.10 -30.28 30.88
C GLY A 115 28.70 -30.29 30.28
N THR A 116 27.78 -29.44 30.76
CA THR A 116 26.44 -29.27 30.19
C THR A 116 26.37 -28.02 29.33
N PHE A 117 25.89 -28.15 28.08
CA PHE A 117 25.68 -27.02 27.17
C PHE A 117 24.21 -26.65 27.16
N TYR A 118 23.91 -25.36 27.29
CA TYR A 118 22.58 -24.82 26.98
C TYR A 118 22.63 -24.15 25.62
N GLU A 119 21.75 -24.58 24.73
CA GLU A 119 21.56 -23.97 23.42
C GLU A 119 20.48 -22.90 23.56
N PHE A 120 20.87 -21.62 23.46
CA PHE A 120 19.93 -20.50 23.50
C PHE A 120 19.88 -19.84 22.12
N LEU A 121 18.69 -19.86 21.51
CA LEU A 121 18.41 -19.10 20.30
C LEU A 121 18.01 -17.68 20.71
N TYR A 122 18.95 -16.73 20.65
CA TYR A 122 18.63 -15.32 20.78
C TYR A 122 18.67 -14.63 19.40
N PRO A 123 17.63 -13.89 19.02
CA PRO A 123 17.72 -12.94 17.92
C PRO A 123 18.59 -11.75 18.38
N VAL A 124 19.62 -11.42 17.61
CA VAL A 124 20.39 -10.17 17.72
C VAL A 124 19.95 -9.24 16.60
#